data_AF-A0A6J1ZCF9-F1
#
_entry.id   AF-A0A6J1ZCF9-F1
#
_cell.length_a   1.000
_cell.length_b   1.000
_cell.length_c   1.000
_cell.angle_alpha   90.00
_cell.angle_beta   90.00
_cell.angle_gamma   90.00
#
_symmetry.space_group_name_H-M   'P 1'
#
loop_
_entity.id
_entity.type
_entity.pdbx_description
1 polymer ?
#
loop_
_entity_poly.entity_id
_entity_poly.type
_entity_poly.pdbx_seq_one_letter_code
_entity_poly.pdbx_strand_id
1 'polypeptide(L)'
;MATASPAADGGRGRPWEGGLVSWPPAPPLTLPWTWMGPSWGQHPGEIIEFPILKLNGRTMEIESTFHMYVQPVVHPQLTPFCTELTGIIQAMVDGQPSLQQVLERVDEWMAKEGLLDPNVKSIFVTCGDWDLKVMLPGQCQYLGLPVADYFKQWINLKKAYSFAMGCWPKNGLLDMNKGLSLQHIGRPHSGIDDCKNIANIMKTLAYQGFIFKQTSKPF
;
A
#
# COMPACT_ATOMS: atom_id res chain seq x y z
N MET A 1 20.83 -64.65 14.71
CA MET A 1 20.37 -63.97 13.48
C MET A 1 19.43 -62.85 13.87
N ALA A 2 19.70 -61.67 13.29
CA ALA A 2 18.90 -60.43 13.21
C ALA A 2 17.39 -60.69 12.98
N THR A 3 16.41 -59.82 13.22
CA THR A 3 16.21 -58.44 13.71
C THR A 3 14.67 -58.26 13.68
N ALA A 4 14.08 -57.50 14.61
CA ALA A 4 12.76 -56.91 14.38
C ALA A 4 12.71 -55.52 15.01
N SER A 5 12.69 -54.50 14.16
CA SER A 5 12.43 -53.09 14.53
C SER A 5 10.92 -52.87 14.76
N PRO A 6 10.52 -51.98 15.69
CA PRO A 6 9.15 -51.48 15.73
C PRO A 6 8.96 -50.29 14.78
N ALA A 7 7.85 -50.33 14.04
CA ALA A 7 7.38 -49.25 13.17
C ALA A 7 6.77 -48.09 14.00
N ALA A 8 6.93 -46.89 13.45
CA ALA A 8 6.63 -45.60 14.06
C ALA A 8 5.13 -45.34 14.31
N ASP A 9 4.87 -44.66 15.43
CA ASP A 9 3.59 -44.16 15.89
C ASP A 9 3.10 -42.99 15.01
N GLY A 10 1.85 -43.10 14.56
CA GLY A 10 1.16 -42.10 13.76
C GLY A 10 0.53 -41.04 14.65
N GLY A 11 1.27 -39.96 14.91
CA GLY A 11 0.78 -38.79 15.61
C GLY A 11 -0.25 -38.00 14.79
N ARG A 12 -1.53 -38.26 15.01
CA ARG A 12 -2.63 -37.36 14.64
C ARG A 12 -2.57 -36.13 15.53
N GLY A 13 -2.30 -34.96 14.95
CA GLY A 13 -2.29 -33.67 15.65
C GLY A 13 -3.65 -33.34 16.27
N ARG A 14 -3.64 -32.89 17.53
CA ARG A 14 -4.83 -32.45 18.27
C ARG A 14 -5.34 -31.10 17.70
N PRO A 15 -6.65 -30.80 17.82
CA PRO A 15 -7.17 -29.46 17.56
C PRO A 15 -6.63 -28.47 18.60
N TRP A 16 -6.28 -27.27 18.16
CA TRP A 16 -5.89 -26.14 19.01
C TRP A 16 -7.11 -25.64 19.79
N GLU A 17 -7.11 -25.80 21.11
CA GLU A 17 -8.07 -25.17 22.03
C GLU A 17 -7.57 -23.77 22.43
N GLY A 18 -8.50 -22.82 22.43
CA GLY A 18 -8.24 -21.39 22.56
C GLY A 18 -7.64 -20.97 23.90
N GLY A 19 -6.58 -20.18 23.82
CA GLY A 19 -6.25 -19.16 24.81
C GLY A 19 -6.49 -17.78 24.21
N LEU A 20 -7.57 -17.11 24.63
CA LEU A 20 -7.74 -15.66 24.46
C LEU A 20 -6.67 -14.98 25.32
N VAL A 21 -5.48 -14.81 24.76
CA VAL A 21 -4.45 -13.96 25.35
C VAL A 21 -4.80 -12.52 24.99
N SER A 22 -5.15 -11.76 26.02
CA SER A 22 -5.35 -10.32 25.99
C SER A 22 -4.22 -9.61 25.26
N TRP A 23 -4.59 -8.84 24.24
CA TRP A 23 -3.76 -8.00 23.39
C TRP A 23 -2.98 -6.93 24.18
N PRO A 24 -1.66 -6.76 23.94
CA PRO A 24 -1.00 -5.46 24.10
C PRO A 24 -1.30 -4.56 22.88
N PRO A 25 -1.12 -3.23 23.00
CA PRO A 25 -1.90 -2.21 22.31
C PRO A 25 -1.64 -2.11 20.80
N ALA A 26 -2.62 -1.54 20.11
CA ALA A 26 -2.81 -1.47 18.67
C ALA A 26 -1.54 -1.17 17.83
N PRO A 27 -1.42 -1.78 16.63
CA PRO A 27 -0.43 -1.33 15.67
C PRO A 27 -0.83 0.02 15.04
N PRO A 28 0.14 0.70 14.40
CA PRO A 28 0.01 2.05 13.84
C PRO A 28 -1.13 2.18 12.84
N LEU A 29 -1.63 3.40 12.68
CA LEU A 29 -2.48 3.79 11.55
C LEU A 29 -1.81 3.39 10.21
N THR A 30 -2.49 2.60 9.38
CA THR A 30 -1.95 2.16 8.08
C THR A 30 -2.52 2.98 6.96
N LEU A 31 -1.65 3.64 6.19
CA LEU A 31 -2.05 4.43 5.03
C LEU A 31 -1.83 3.65 3.73
N PRO A 32 -2.83 3.00 3.11
CA PRO A 32 -2.69 2.49 1.76
C PRO A 32 -2.41 3.64 0.79
N TRP A 33 -1.39 3.44 -0.03
CA TRP A 33 -0.93 4.32 -1.10
C TRP A 33 -0.77 3.49 -2.38
N THR A 34 -1.23 4.02 -3.52
CA THR A 34 -0.91 3.47 -4.85
C THR A 34 -0.85 4.59 -5.86
N TRP A 35 0.20 4.59 -6.68
CA TRP A 35 0.39 5.50 -7.80
C TRP A 35 0.33 4.79 -9.16
N MET A 36 -0.08 5.52 -10.21
CA MET A 36 0.03 5.11 -11.61
C MET A 36 0.49 6.25 -12.56
N GLY A 37 1.57 6.04 -13.32
CA GLY A 37 1.84 6.60 -14.67
C GLY A 37 3.00 7.60 -14.83
N PRO A 38 3.97 7.38 -15.75
CA PRO A 38 3.62 7.23 -17.15
C PRO A 38 4.19 5.98 -17.82
N SER A 39 3.65 5.72 -19.01
CA SER A 39 4.12 4.79 -20.03
C SER A 39 5.63 4.54 -19.99
N TRP A 40 6.00 3.26 -20.02
CA TRP A 40 7.36 2.82 -20.36
C TRP A 40 7.93 3.67 -21.52
N GLY A 41 8.90 4.55 -21.24
CA GLY A 41 9.62 5.32 -22.25
C GLY A 41 9.66 6.85 -22.10
N GLN A 42 8.87 7.47 -21.21
CA GLN A 42 8.99 8.91 -20.91
C GLN A 42 9.71 9.15 -19.59
N HIS A 43 10.79 9.95 -19.64
CA HIS A 43 11.55 10.38 -18.48
C HIS A 43 11.57 11.91 -18.40
N PRO A 44 11.43 12.50 -17.20
CA PRO A 44 11.08 11.83 -15.94
C PRO A 44 9.64 11.29 -15.97
N GLY A 45 9.35 10.28 -15.15
CA GLY A 45 7.96 9.97 -14.82
C GLY A 45 7.41 11.06 -13.89
N GLU A 46 6.11 11.34 -13.95
CA GLU A 46 5.47 12.37 -13.12
C GLU A 46 4.21 11.86 -12.44
N ILE A 47 4.06 12.15 -11.15
CA ILE A 47 2.84 11.82 -10.40
C ILE A 47 1.66 12.61 -10.96
N ILE A 48 0.55 11.91 -11.28
CA ILE A 48 -0.70 12.50 -11.80
C ILE A 48 -1.92 12.21 -10.91
N GLU A 49 -1.80 11.31 -9.93
CA GLU A 49 -2.82 10.99 -8.92
C GLU A 49 -2.14 10.69 -7.57
N PHE A 50 -2.67 11.25 -6.49
CA PHE A 50 -2.10 11.21 -5.13
C PHE A 50 -3.15 10.76 -4.09
N PRO A 51 -3.49 9.45 -3.98
CA PRO A 51 -4.48 8.94 -3.04
C PRO A 51 -3.84 8.40 -1.74
N ILE A 52 -4.42 8.75 -0.60
CA ILE A 52 -4.09 8.19 0.72
C ILE A 52 -5.41 7.85 1.43
N LEU A 53 -5.54 6.63 1.96
CA LEU A 53 -6.61 6.33 2.92
C LEU A 53 -6.03 6.26 4.32
N LYS A 54 -6.76 6.78 5.32
CA LYS A 54 -6.47 6.59 6.73
C LYS A 54 -7.20 5.37 7.25
N LEU A 55 -6.48 4.30 7.58
CA LEU A 55 -7.09 3.12 8.19
C LEU A 55 -6.90 3.09 9.70
N ASN A 56 -7.95 2.74 10.42
CA ASN A 56 -7.84 2.40 11.84
C ASN A 56 -6.90 1.19 12.00
N GLY A 57 -5.80 1.35 12.76
CA GLY A 57 -4.79 0.30 12.92
C GLY A 57 -5.28 -1.00 13.59
N ARG A 58 -6.48 -0.99 14.19
CA ARG A 58 -7.10 -2.17 14.80
C ARG A 58 -8.16 -2.81 13.91
N THR A 59 -9.07 -2.02 13.36
CA THR A 59 -10.24 -2.54 12.62
C THR A 59 -10.02 -2.58 11.12
N MET A 60 -8.99 -1.89 10.61
CA MET A 60 -8.73 -1.66 9.20
C MET A 60 -9.86 -0.93 8.46
N GLU A 61 -10.78 -0.30 9.20
CA GLU A 61 -11.80 0.57 8.60
C GLU A 61 -11.19 1.89 8.13
N ILE A 62 -11.70 2.42 7.03
CA ILE A 62 -11.29 3.72 6.49
C ILE A 62 -11.93 4.83 7.34
N GLU A 63 -11.11 5.68 7.94
CA GLU A 63 -11.53 6.80 8.79
C GLU A 63 -11.43 8.16 8.09
N SER A 64 -10.53 8.30 7.12
CA SER A 64 -10.34 9.53 6.35
C SER A 64 -9.71 9.21 4.99
N THR A 65 -9.86 10.12 4.03
CA THR A 65 -9.37 9.97 2.66
C THR A 65 -8.76 11.29 2.20
N PHE A 66 -7.53 11.22 1.71
CA PHE A 66 -6.91 12.26 0.90
C PHE A 66 -6.86 11.78 -0.55
N HIS A 67 -7.30 12.60 -1.49
CA HIS A 67 -7.23 12.26 -2.91
C HIS A 67 -7.13 13.52 -3.74
N MET A 68 -6.06 13.61 -4.54
CA MET A 68 -5.87 14.71 -5.49
C MET A 68 -5.33 14.18 -6.81
N TYR A 69 -5.75 14.80 -7.90
CA TYR A 69 -5.01 14.73 -9.16
C TYR A 69 -3.88 15.76 -9.13
N VAL A 70 -2.83 15.51 -9.90
CA VAL A 70 -1.63 16.35 -9.96
C VAL A 70 -1.40 16.73 -11.41
N GLN A 71 -1.12 18.01 -11.65
CA GLN A 71 -0.78 18.48 -13.00
C GLN A 71 0.69 18.16 -13.32
N PRO A 72 0.99 17.31 -14.33
CA PRO A 72 2.35 17.10 -14.78
C PRO A 72 2.88 18.34 -15.51
N VAL A 73 4.18 18.61 -15.38
CA VAL A 73 4.82 19.84 -15.88
C VAL A 73 5.76 19.53 -17.04
N VAL A 74 6.50 18.43 -16.98
CA VAL A 74 7.49 18.09 -18.02
C VAL A 74 6.81 17.49 -19.25
N HIS A 75 5.87 16.57 -19.03
CA HIS A 75 5.03 15.93 -20.05
C HIS A 75 3.55 16.22 -19.77
N PRO A 76 3.08 17.47 -19.96
CA PRO A 76 1.75 17.90 -19.53
C PRO A 76 0.60 17.19 -20.25
N GLN A 77 0.84 16.71 -21.47
CA GLN A 77 -0.15 15.98 -22.26
C GLN A 77 -0.09 14.48 -21.95
N LEU A 78 -1.17 13.95 -21.37
CA LEU A 78 -1.31 12.52 -21.10
C LEU A 78 -1.34 11.73 -22.41
N THR A 79 -0.58 10.65 -22.47
CA THR A 79 -0.58 9.76 -23.63
C THR A 79 -1.87 8.92 -23.66
N PRO A 80 -2.31 8.45 -24.85
CA PRO A 80 -3.44 7.54 -24.96
C PRO A 80 -3.27 6.29 -24.10
N PHE A 81 -2.06 5.72 -24.06
CA PHE A 81 -1.73 4.59 -23.20
C PHE A 81 -1.92 4.91 -21.71
N CYS A 82 -1.47 6.08 -21.25
CA CYS A 82 -1.65 6.49 -19.86
C CYS A 82 -3.14 6.63 -19.50
N THR A 83 -3.92 7.24 -20.39
CA THR A 83 -5.38 7.39 -20.22
C THR A 83 -6.08 6.03 -20.21
N GLU A 84 -5.75 5.14 -21.16
CA GLU A 84 -6.33 3.80 -21.25
C GLU A 84 -5.98 2.94 -20.03
N LEU A 85 -4.72 3.01 -19.58
CA LEU A 85 -4.26 2.26 -18.42
C LEU A 85 -4.92 2.77 -17.14
N THR A 86 -4.88 4.06 -16.86
CA THR A 86 -5.28 4.63 -15.56
C THR A 86 -6.75 5.06 -15.47
N GLY A 87 -7.36 5.37 -16.61
CA GLY A 87 -8.67 6.01 -16.68
C GLY A 87 -8.64 7.52 -16.46
N ILE A 88 -7.47 8.11 -16.19
CA ILE A 88 -7.30 9.56 -16.00
C ILE A 88 -7.25 10.23 -17.37
N ILE A 89 -8.20 11.12 -17.63
CA ILE A 89 -8.24 11.94 -18.84
C ILE A 89 -7.56 13.29 -18.62
N GLN A 90 -7.16 13.96 -19.70
CA GLN A 90 -6.46 15.25 -19.63
C GLN A 90 -7.20 16.29 -18.77
N ALA A 91 -8.52 16.39 -18.91
CA ALA A 91 -9.35 17.32 -18.14
C ALA A 91 -9.32 17.08 -16.62
N MET A 92 -8.86 15.92 -16.15
CA MET A 92 -8.72 15.62 -14.72
C MET A 92 -7.41 16.16 -14.14
N VAL A 93 -6.37 16.34 -14.96
CA VAL A 93 -5.06 16.87 -14.53
C VAL A 93 -4.85 18.34 -14.91
N ASP A 94 -5.57 18.84 -15.91
CA ASP A 94 -5.55 20.25 -16.30
C ASP A 94 -6.05 21.14 -15.16
N GLY A 95 -5.25 22.15 -14.80
CA GLY A 95 -5.57 23.11 -13.74
C GLY A 95 -5.48 22.55 -12.32
N GLN A 96 -4.98 21.31 -12.16
CA GLN A 96 -4.70 20.74 -10.84
C GLN A 96 -3.41 21.34 -10.25
N PRO A 97 -3.19 21.23 -8.93
CA PRO A 97 -1.94 21.69 -8.33
C PRO A 97 -0.73 20.88 -8.82
N SER A 98 0.45 21.49 -8.74
CA SER A 98 1.71 20.79 -8.98
C SER A 98 2.00 19.77 -7.86
N LEU A 99 2.95 18.85 -8.09
CA LEU A 99 3.33 17.88 -7.07
C LEU A 99 3.76 18.56 -5.76
N GLN A 100 4.52 19.65 -5.84
CA GLN A 100 4.94 20.39 -4.63
C GLN A 100 3.72 20.84 -3.81
N GLN A 101 2.73 21.45 -4.45
CA GLN A 101 1.52 21.93 -3.78
C GLN A 101 0.67 20.79 -3.25
N VAL A 102 0.66 19.64 -3.92
CA VAL A 102 -0.04 18.45 -3.41
C VAL A 102 0.69 17.87 -2.19
N LEU A 103 2.02 17.84 -2.17
CA LEU A 103 2.79 17.41 -0.98
C LEU A 103 2.56 18.34 0.22
N GLU A 104 2.50 19.66 0.00
CA GLU A 104 2.13 20.63 1.04
C GLU A 104 0.73 20.34 1.61
N ARG A 105 -0.24 20.01 0.74
CA ARG A 105 -1.60 19.62 1.18
C ARG A 105 -1.65 18.28 1.89
N VAL A 106 -0.74 17.35 1.55
CA VAL A 106 -0.57 16.10 2.30
C VAL A 106 -0.06 16.40 3.70
N ASP A 107 0.94 17.27 3.85
CA ASP A 107 1.44 17.69 5.17
C ASP A 107 0.32 18.30 6.02
N GLU A 108 -0.48 19.20 5.45
CA GLU A 108 -1.65 19.79 6.11
C GLU A 108 -2.68 18.73 6.52
N TRP A 109 -2.97 17.77 5.64
CA TRP A 109 -3.90 16.68 5.94
C TRP A 109 -3.36 15.75 7.04
N MET A 110 -2.07 15.37 6.98
CA MET A 110 -1.41 14.56 8.01
C MET A 110 -1.45 15.25 9.37
N ALA A 111 -1.22 16.57 9.41
CA ALA A 111 -1.32 17.37 10.63
C ALA A 111 -2.77 17.39 11.17
N LYS A 112 -3.74 17.67 10.30
CA LYS A 112 -5.17 17.70 10.66
C LYS A 112 -5.66 16.36 11.20
N GLU A 113 -5.17 15.25 10.65
CA GLU A 113 -5.50 13.90 11.07
C GLU A 113 -4.75 13.43 12.33
N GLY A 114 -3.89 14.29 12.91
CA GLY A 114 -3.11 14.01 14.12
C GLY A 114 -1.93 13.07 13.92
N LEU A 115 -1.53 12.81 12.67
CA LEU A 115 -0.53 11.80 12.32
C LEU A 115 0.92 12.28 12.46
N LEU A 116 1.09 13.58 12.67
CA LEU A 116 2.39 14.20 12.96
C LEU A 116 2.66 14.32 14.47
N ASP A 117 1.72 13.92 15.33
CA ASP A 117 1.96 13.83 16.78
C ASP A 117 2.94 12.67 17.05
N PRO A 118 4.06 12.89 17.79
CA PRO A 118 5.06 11.85 18.06
C PRO A 118 4.52 10.65 18.87
N ASN A 119 3.40 10.83 19.57
CA ASN A 119 2.70 9.77 20.31
C ASN A 119 1.80 8.92 19.42
N VAL A 120 1.41 9.44 18.25
CA VAL A 120 0.65 8.69 17.26
C VAL A 120 1.62 7.94 16.36
N LYS A 121 1.40 6.64 16.20
CA LYS A 121 2.17 5.83 15.27
C LYS A 121 1.37 5.63 14.00
N SER A 122 2.01 5.86 12.86
CA SER A 122 1.48 5.54 11.53
C SER A 122 2.57 4.98 10.62
N ILE A 123 2.18 4.22 9.60
CA ILE A 123 3.08 3.74 8.55
C ILE A 123 2.35 3.64 7.22
N PHE A 124 3.03 3.97 6.12
CA PHE A 124 2.48 3.78 4.78
C PHE A 124 2.45 2.31 4.38
N VAL A 125 1.50 1.95 3.53
CA VAL A 125 1.36 0.61 2.95
C VAL A 125 1.20 0.76 1.44
N THR A 126 2.02 0.05 0.68
CA THR A 126 2.06 0.13 -0.79
C THR A 126 1.95 -1.25 -1.42
N CYS A 127 1.43 -1.34 -2.65
CA CYS A 127 1.45 -2.59 -3.42
C CYS A 127 2.79 -2.76 -4.17
N GLY A 128 3.86 -3.04 -3.44
CA GLY A 128 5.22 -3.11 -3.98
C GLY A 128 6.13 -2.02 -3.40
N ASP A 129 7.40 -2.02 -3.77
CA ASP A 129 8.36 -1.01 -3.28
C ASP A 129 8.44 0.23 -4.19
N TRP A 130 7.86 0.19 -5.39
CA TRP A 130 8.14 1.18 -6.44
C TRP A 130 7.78 2.61 -6.04
N ASP A 131 6.59 2.84 -5.49
CA ASP A 131 6.08 4.19 -5.21
C ASP A 131 6.98 5.01 -4.27
N LEU A 132 7.33 4.44 -3.11
CA LEU A 132 8.09 5.14 -2.07
C LEU A 132 9.59 4.91 -2.16
N LYS A 133 10.06 3.91 -2.93
CA LYS A 133 11.49 3.68 -3.16
C LYS A 133 12.01 4.37 -4.41
N VAL A 134 11.16 4.54 -5.43
CA VAL A 134 11.56 5.01 -6.77
C VAL A 134 10.79 6.26 -7.17
N MET A 135 9.44 6.22 -7.18
CA MET A 135 8.65 7.33 -7.75
C MET A 135 8.88 8.65 -7.03
N LEU A 136 8.45 8.66 -5.77
CA LEU A 136 8.31 9.87 -5.00
C LEU A 136 9.70 10.44 -4.73
N PRO A 137 10.69 9.65 -4.28
CA PRO A 137 12.05 10.16 -4.15
C PRO A 137 12.65 10.61 -5.48
N GLY A 138 12.42 9.89 -6.57
CA GLY A 138 12.97 10.24 -7.89
C GLY A 138 12.41 11.54 -8.44
N GLN A 139 11.09 11.75 -8.38
CA GLN A 139 10.48 12.99 -8.82
C GLN A 139 10.78 14.15 -7.87
N CYS A 140 10.82 13.92 -6.54
CA CYS A 140 11.26 14.93 -5.58
C CYS A 140 12.71 15.36 -5.86
N GLN A 141 13.61 14.40 -6.11
CA GLN A 141 14.99 14.70 -6.48
C GLN A 141 15.07 15.52 -7.78
N TYR A 142 14.29 15.15 -8.80
CA TYR A 142 14.24 15.90 -10.07
C TYR A 142 13.76 17.35 -9.87
N LEU A 143 12.79 17.56 -8.98
CA LEU A 143 12.22 18.89 -8.68
C LEU A 143 12.99 19.67 -7.60
N GLY A 144 14.03 19.08 -6.97
CA GLY A 144 14.72 19.69 -5.84
C GLY A 144 13.89 19.77 -4.55
N LEU A 145 12.89 18.91 -4.40
CA LEU A 145 12.00 18.87 -3.24
C LEU A 145 12.51 17.88 -2.17
N PRO A 146 12.34 18.20 -0.87
CA PRO A 146 12.60 17.24 0.19
C PRO A 146 11.53 16.14 0.22
N VAL A 147 11.93 14.94 0.62
CA VAL A 147 10.99 13.84 0.94
C VAL A 147 10.76 13.83 2.44
N ALA A 148 9.51 14.04 2.87
CA ALA A 148 9.12 14.01 4.27
C ALA A 148 9.43 12.65 4.93
N ASP A 149 9.78 12.66 6.22
CA ASP A 149 10.28 11.47 6.93
C ASP A 149 9.25 10.34 7.02
N TYR A 150 7.96 10.68 7.07
CA TYR A 150 6.89 9.69 7.12
C TYR A 150 6.76 8.86 5.83
N PHE A 151 7.28 9.33 4.68
CA PHE A 151 7.34 8.55 3.44
C PHE A 151 8.51 7.56 3.40
N LYS A 152 9.45 7.64 4.35
CA LYS A 152 10.68 6.82 4.35
C LYS A 152 10.50 5.44 5.01
N GLN A 153 9.31 5.15 5.50
CA GLN A 153 8.99 3.89 6.18
C GLN A 153 7.67 3.35 5.64
N TRP A 154 7.68 2.13 5.12
CA TRP A 154 6.47 1.52 4.57
C TRP A 154 6.43 0.00 4.69
N ILE A 155 5.22 -0.51 4.53
CA ILE A 155 4.89 -1.93 4.39
C ILE A 155 4.58 -2.21 2.92
N ASN A 156 5.32 -3.13 2.33
CA ASN A 156 5.03 -3.65 1.01
C ASN A 156 4.02 -4.80 1.18
N LEU A 157 2.77 -4.55 0.77
CA LEU A 157 1.68 -5.50 0.92
C LEU A 157 1.98 -6.84 0.23
N LYS A 158 2.71 -6.86 -0.88
CA LYS A 158 3.08 -8.11 -1.57
C LYS A 158 3.96 -9.01 -0.69
N LYS A 159 4.89 -8.41 0.08
CA LYS A 159 5.72 -9.14 1.05
C LYS A 159 4.88 -9.61 2.23
N ALA A 160 4.06 -8.72 2.80
CA ALA A 160 3.15 -9.07 3.90
C ALA A 160 2.23 -10.24 3.54
N TYR A 161 1.59 -10.17 2.36
CA TYR A 161 0.77 -11.23 1.80
C TYR A 161 1.57 -12.52 1.61
N SER A 162 2.78 -12.45 1.05
CA SER A 162 3.62 -13.64 0.87
C SER A 162 4.00 -14.31 2.18
N PHE A 163 4.19 -13.55 3.26
CA PHE A 163 4.42 -14.11 4.60
C PHE A 163 3.15 -14.75 5.16
N ALA A 164 1.98 -14.16 4.93
CA ALA A 164 0.70 -14.69 5.41
C ALA A 164 0.26 -15.96 4.67
N MET A 165 0.40 -15.97 3.34
CA MET A 165 -0.18 -16.98 2.44
C MET A 165 0.83 -17.98 1.90
N GLY A 166 2.12 -17.79 2.15
CA GLY A 166 3.19 -18.67 1.66
C GLY A 166 3.40 -18.60 0.13
N CYS A 167 2.83 -17.60 -0.56
CA CYS A 167 2.94 -17.46 -2.01
C CYS A 167 3.14 -15.99 -2.44
N TRP A 168 4.01 -15.77 -3.43
CA TRP A 168 4.30 -14.43 -3.94
C TRP A 168 3.25 -13.99 -4.97
N PRO A 169 2.55 -12.85 -4.76
CA PRO A 169 1.54 -12.35 -5.69
C PRO A 169 2.21 -11.62 -6.86
N LYS A 170 2.52 -12.34 -7.94
CA LYS A 170 3.26 -11.79 -9.09
C LYS A 170 2.51 -10.59 -9.69
N ASN A 171 1.21 -10.74 -9.91
CA ASN A 171 0.32 -9.74 -10.51
C ASN A 171 -0.26 -8.74 -9.48
N GLY A 172 0.32 -8.64 -8.28
CA GLY A 172 -0.06 -7.64 -7.28
C GLY A 172 -1.48 -7.85 -6.75
N LEU A 173 -2.29 -6.78 -6.75
CA LEU A 173 -3.64 -6.76 -6.16
C LEU A 173 -4.56 -7.84 -6.73
N LEU A 174 -4.47 -8.14 -8.02
CA LEU A 174 -5.32 -9.15 -8.66
C LEU A 174 -5.07 -10.56 -8.11
N ASP A 175 -3.80 -10.94 -7.94
CA ASP A 175 -3.44 -12.24 -7.36
C ASP A 175 -3.83 -12.31 -5.88
N MET A 176 -3.64 -11.21 -5.12
CA MET A 176 -3.98 -11.17 -3.70
C MET A 176 -5.50 -11.25 -3.48
N ASN A 177 -6.29 -10.52 -4.27
CA ASN A 177 -7.75 -10.61 -4.24
C ASN A 177 -8.21 -12.03 -4.58
N LYS A 178 -7.67 -12.63 -5.66
CA LYS A 178 -8.01 -14.00 -6.06
C LYS A 178 -7.68 -15.01 -4.94
N GLY A 179 -6.50 -14.91 -4.34
CA GLY A 179 -6.08 -15.83 -3.29
C GLY A 179 -6.87 -15.70 -1.98
N LEU A 180 -7.47 -14.53 -1.73
CA LEU A 180 -8.35 -14.27 -0.59
C LEU A 180 -9.84 -14.37 -0.92
N SER A 181 -10.20 -14.76 -2.14
CA SER A 181 -11.59 -14.80 -2.63
C SER A 181 -12.32 -13.45 -2.51
N LEU A 182 -11.61 -12.35 -2.73
CA LEU A 182 -12.15 -10.99 -2.73
C LEU A 182 -12.50 -10.57 -4.16
N GLN A 183 -13.63 -9.87 -4.31
CA GLN A 183 -13.93 -9.16 -5.55
C GLN A 183 -13.09 -7.88 -5.63
N HIS A 184 -12.57 -7.58 -6.82
CA HIS A 184 -11.84 -6.34 -7.03
C HIS A 184 -12.78 -5.14 -6.91
N ILE A 185 -12.36 -4.14 -6.14
CA ILE A 185 -13.15 -2.93 -5.89
C ILE A 185 -12.81 -1.92 -6.97
N GLY A 186 -13.82 -1.46 -7.71
CA GLY A 186 -13.66 -0.36 -8.66
C GLY A 186 -12.83 -0.72 -9.89
N ARG A 187 -12.05 0.24 -10.39
CA ARG A 187 -11.28 0.13 -11.63
C ARG A 187 -9.82 -0.20 -11.33
N PRO A 188 -9.26 -1.28 -11.91
CA PRO A 188 -7.81 -1.50 -11.86
C PRO A 188 -7.08 -0.27 -12.38
N HIS A 189 -5.94 0.05 -11.79
CA HIS A 189 -5.10 1.17 -12.21
C HIS A 189 -5.68 2.57 -11.97
N SER A 190 -6.80 2.68 -11.26
CA SER A 190 -7.17 3.91 -10.56
C SER A 190 -6.53 3.88 -9.17
N GLY A 191 -5.72 4.89 -8.83
CA GLY A 191 -4.97 4.91 -7.59
C GLY A 191 -5.86 4.83 -6.34
N ILE A 192 -7.00 5.53 -6.34
CA ILE A 192 -7.93 5.50 -5.21
C ILE A 192 -8.62 4.13 -5.04
N ASP A 193 -8.95 3.45 -6.13
CA ASP A 193 -9.57 2.12 -6.08
C ASP A 193 -8.54 1.05 -5.71
N ASP A 194 -7.29 1.19 -6.16
CA ASP A 194 -6.19 0.35 -5.72
C ASP A 194 -5.95 0.50 -4.21
N CYS A 195 -6.03 1.72 -3.66
CA CYS A 195 -5.96 1.93 -2.22
C CYS A 195 -7.09 1.21 -1.46
N LYS A 196 -8.32 1.20 -1.99
CA LYS A 196 -9.44 0.45 -1.39
C LYS A 196 -9.20 -1.05 -1.43
N ASN A 197 -8.63 -1.58 -2.51
CA ASN A 197 -8.25 -2.99 -2.60
C ASN A 197 -7.14 -3.34 -1.60
N ILE A 198 -6.11 -2.50 -1.45
CA ILE A 198 -5.08 -2.66 -0.40
C ILE A 198 -5.76 -2.72 0.97
N ALA A 199 -6.65 -1.77 1.29
CA ALA A 199 -7.38 -1.75 2.56
C ALA A 199 -8.19 -3.03 2.80
N ASN A 200 -8.90 -3.52 1.78
CA ASN A 200 -9.72 -4.73 1.87
C ASN A 200 -8.88 -6.00 2.08
N ILE A 201 -7.75 -6.10 1.39
CA ILE A 201 -6.77 -7.19 1.60
C ILE A 201 -6.20 -7.10 3.01
N MET A 202 -5.81 -5.90 3.46
CA MET A 202 -5.28 -5.69 4.81
C MET A 202 -6.27 -6.11 5.88
N LYS A 203 -7.54 -5.71 5.76
CA LYS A 203 -8.64 -6.09 6.64
C LYS A 203 -8.81 -7.61 6.71
N THR A 204 -8.76 -8.27 5.56
CA THR A 204 -8.90 -9.74 5.49
C THR A 204 -7.74 -10.46 6.17
N LEU A 205 -6.50 -10.03 5.92
CA LEU A 205 -5.32 -10.59 6.58
C LEU A 205 -5.32 -10.33 8.09
N ALA A 206 -5.73 -9.14 8.53
CA ALA A 206 -5.88 -8.80 9.94
C ALA A 206 -6.94 -9.69 10.62
N TYR A 207 -8.08 -9.93 9.95
CA TYR A 207 -9.12 -10.85 10.43
C TYR A 207 -8.61 -12.29 10.59
N GLN A 208 -7.66 -12.71 9.74
CA GLN A 208 -6.97 -13.99 9.84
C GLN A 208 -5.84 -14.00 10.89
N GLY A 209 -5.64 -12.91 11.63
CA GLY A 209 -4.64 -12.81 12.71
C GLY A 209 -3.25 -12.36 12.25
N PHE A 210 -3.09 -11.89 11.01
CA PHE A 210 -1.81 -11.39 10.53
C PHE A 210 -1.44 -10.05 11.16
N ILE A 211 -0.21 -9.93 11.68
CA ILE A 211 0.32 -8.69 12.25
C ILE A 211 1.28 -8.04 11.26
N PHE A 212 0.89 -6.87 10.75
CA PHE A 212 1.69 -6.10 9.80
C PHE A 212 2.95 -5.52 10.45
N LYS A 213 4.05 -5.54 9.70
CA LYS A 213 5.36 -4.99 10.10
C LYS A 213 5.99 -4.25 8.93
N GLN A 214 6.82 -3.25 9.25
CA GLN A 214 7.63 -2.56 8.25
C GLN A 214 8.44 -3.57 7.41
N THR A 215 8.49 -3.32 6.10
CA THR A 215 9.29 -4.14 5.17
C THR A 215 10.28 -3.33 4.35
N SER A 216 10.17 -2.00 4.38
CA SER A 216 11.19 -1.12 3.83
C SER A 216 12.49 -1.29 4.61
N LYS A 217 13.63 -1.22 3.90
CA LYS A 217 14.93 -1.14 4.56
C LYS A 217 15.12 0.28 5.10
N PRO A 218 15.83 0.46 6.22
CA PRO A 218 16.29 1.79 6.62
C PRO A 218 17.04 2.45 5.46
N PHE A 219 16.81 3.75 5.27
CA PHE A 219 17.56 4.57 4.33
C PHE A 219 19.02 4.69 4.74
#